data_AF-A0A383VZI2-F1
#
_entry.id   AF-A0A383VZI2-F1
#
_cell.length_a   1.000
_cell.length_b   1.000
_cell.length_c   1.000
_cell.angle_alpha   90.00
_cell.angle_beta   90.00
_cell.angle_gamma   90.00
#
_symmetry.space_group_name_H-M   'P 1'
#
loop_
_entity.id
_entity.type
_entity.pdbx_description
1 polymer ?
#
loop_
_entity_poly.entity_id
_entity_poly.type
_entity_poly.pdbx_seq_one_letter_code
_entity_poly.pdbx_strand_id
1 'polypeptide(L)'
;MSYPGSGNTWVRHIIETLTGYHTTSVYCDKTLAPVFKAECDHSDKYNHSIVVKTHKLKYCSRWNRAVVVIRNPLHSIRGEYQRLNTHSHTGYVDPEDWDWQDWYDVSTRMCESWTRMFQEVFGSDTTPGCATQSNYKVFFYEDLKTAAGSLNPYFLDELLAWFGIQKPDSFYDCALKFNKGHYARELPPDHPAARLLNDTETLRRMGDAGCMGTYESYLQRFPRLPQPLESI
;
A
#
# COMPACT_ATOMS: atom_id res chain seq x y z
N MET A 1 2.87 7.22 -2.02
CA MET A 1 2.87 7.35 -0.54
C MET A 1 1.90 6.33 0.03
N SER A 2 2.19 5.73 1.17
CA SER A 2 1.21 4.93 1.93
C SER A 2 1.80 4.57 3.30
N TYR A 3 0.99 4.00 4.18
CA TYR A 3 1.50 3.34 5.39
C TYR A 3 2.29 2.05 5.04
N PRO A 4 3.31 1.66 5.84
CA PRO A 4 3.96 0.36 5.68
C PRO A 4 2.96 -0.80 5.67
N GLY A 5 3.25 -1.87 4.91
CA GLY A 5 2.31 -3.00 4.75
C GLY A 5 1.10 -2.76 3.84
N SER A 6 0.94 -1.56 3.27
CA SER A 6 -0.17 -1.23 2.33
C SER A 6 0.06 -1.65 0.87
N GLY A 7 1.10 -2.44 0.57
CA GLY A 7 1.28 -3.03 -0.76
C GLY A 7 2.03 -2.19 -1.80
N ASN A 8 2.86 -1.22 -1.39
CA ASN A 8 3.63 -0.38 -2.33
C ASN A 8 4.48 -1.17 -3.31
N THR A 9 5.15 -2.23 -2.85
CA THR A 9 6.04 -3.04 -3.68
C THR A 9 5.27 -3.62 -4.86
N TRP A 10 4.07 -4.14 -4.60
CA TRP A 10 3.19 -4.65 -5.65
C TRP A 10 2.68 -3.55 -6.58
N VAL A 11 2.26 -2.40 -6.05
CA VAL A 11 1.82 -1.26 -6.87
C VAL A 11 2.94 -0.74 -7.77
N ARG A 12 4.17 -0.65 -7.28
CA ARG A 12 5.34 -0.27 -8.08
C ARG A 12 5.61 -1.26 -9.20
N HIS A 13 5.54 -2.56 -8.90
CA HIS A 13 5.68 -3.62 -9.90
C HIS A 13 4.66 -3.47 -11.03
N ILE A 14 3.40 -3.19 -10.69
CA ILE A 14 2.36 -2.92 -11.67
C ILE A 14 2.69 -1.67 -12.49
N ILE A 15 3.14 -0.57 -11.86
CA ILE A 15 3.53 0.65 -12.57
C ILE A 15 4.67 0.39 -13.56
N GLU A 16 5.74 -0.31 -13.17
CA GLU A 16 6.85 -0.62 -14.10
C GLU A 16 6.39 -1.52 -15.25
N THR A 17 5.57 -2.54 -14.95
CA THR A 17 5.09 -3.48 -15.96
C THR A 17 4.13 -2.81 -16.95
N LEU A 18 3.24 -1.94 -16.46
CA LEU A 18 2.25 -1.23 -17.26
C LEU A 18 2.85 -0.10 -18.09
N THR A 19 3.82 0.64 -17.53
CA THR A 19 4.33 1.86 -18.17
C THR A 19 5.67 1.65 -18.88
N GLY A 20 6.46 0.66 -18.47
CA GLY A 20 7.84 0.47 -18.88
C GLY A 20 8.84 1.45 -18.26
N TYR A 21 8.38 2.39 -17.41
CA TYR A 21 9.24 3.34 -16.71
C TYR A 21 9.63 2.83 -15.32
N HIS A 22 10.82 3.19 -14.88
CA HIS A 22 11.32 2.79 -13.57
C HIS A 22 10.64 3.55 -12.42
N THR A 23 10.52 2.85 -11.30
CA THR A 23 10.15 3.41 -10.00
C THR A 23 11.35 3.35 -9.05
N THR A 24 11.48 4.35 -8.20
CA THR A 24 12.51 4.38 -7.16
C THR A 24 11.89 4.56 -5.78
N SER A 25 12.74 4.69 -4.77
CA SER A 25 12.42 4.71 -3.35
C SER A 25 13.31 5.74 -2.68
N VAL A 26 12.79 6.49 -1.70
CA VAL A 26 13.65 7.32 -0.83
C VAL A 26 14.53 6.48 0.10
N TYR A 27 14.34 5.15 0.07
CA TYR A 27 15.14 4.16 0.75
C TYR A 27 16.07 3.49 -0.26
N CYS A 28 17.00 2.66 0.22
CA CYS A 28 17.74 1.74 -0.64
C CYS A 28 17.59 0.34 -0.05
N ASP A 29 16.65 -0.42 -0.61
CA ASP A 29 16.40 -1.80 -0.22
C ASP A 29 17.12 -2.77 -1.16
N LYS A 30 18.27 -3.27 -0.72
CA LYS A 30 19.09 -4.17 -1.54
C LYS A 30 18.38 -5.48 -1.91
N THR A 31 17.37 -5.89 -1.15
CA THR A 31 16.58 -7.10 -1.45
C THR A 31 15.61 -6.89 -2.62
N LEU A 32 15.24 -5.63 -2.89
CA LEU A 32 14.36 -5.24 -3.98
C LEU A 32 15.12 -4.79 -5.24
N ALA A 33 16.41 -4.47 -5.15
CA ALA A 33 17.24 -4.06 -6.28
C ALA A 33 17.26 -5.06 -7.47
N PRO A 34 17.17 -6.39 -7.27
CA PRO A 34 17.04 -7.33 -8.38
C PRO A 34 15.76 -7.16 -9.21
N VAL A 35 14.71 -6.57 -8.63
CA VAL A 35 13.40 -6.41 -9.30
C VAL A 35 13.14 -4.96 -9.71
N PHE A 36 13.56 -3.98 -8.91
CA PHE A 36 13.49 -2.56 -9.25
C PHE A 36 14.89 -2.02 -9.55
N LYS A 37 15.20 -1.87 -10.84
CA LYS A 37 16.52 -1.41 -11.29
C LYS A 37 16.95 -0.07 -10.67
N ALA A 38 15.97 0.79 -10.37
CA ALA A 38 16.19 2.11 -9.78
C ALA A 38 16.00 2.16 -8.25
N GLU A 39 15.88 1.04 -7.52
CA GLU A 39 15.57 1.03 -6.07
C GLU A 39 16.50 1.91 -5.22
N CYS A 40 17.79 1.91 -5.54
CA CYS A 40 18.83 2.67 -4.85
C CYS A 40 19.35 3.84 -5.68
N ASP A 41 18.70 4.17 -6.81
CA ASP A 41 19.11 5.28 -7.65
C ASP A 41 18.52 6.60 -7.12
N HIS A 42 19.34 7.33 -6.37
CA HIS A 42 19.01 8.65 -5.84
C HIS A 42 19.68 9.78 -6.64
N SER A 43 20.27 9.45 -7.79
CA SER A 43 20.90 10.43 -8.69
C SER A 43 19.88 11.43 -9.21
N ASP A 44 20.37 12.61 -9.60
CA ASP A 44 19.57 13.69 -10.18
C ASP A 44 18.27 13.98 -9.43
N LYS A 45 18.32 13.89 -8.09
CA LYS A 45 17.18 14.14 -7.20
C LYS A 45 15.97 13.27 -7.51
N TYR A 46 16.17 12.03 -7.96
CA TYR A 46 15.15 11.03 -8.35
C TYR A 46 14.50 11.26 -9.73
N ASN A 47 15.04 12.14 -10.58
CA ASN A 47 14.41 12.53 -11.85
C ASN A 47 14.36 11.43 -12.92
N HIS A 48 15.04 10.29 -12.73
CA HIS A 48 15.02 9.16 -13.66
C HIS A 48 13.88 8.15 -13.40
N SER A 49 12.97 8.45 -12.47
CA SER A 49 11.86 7.56 -12.13
C SER A 49 10.52 8.26 -12.24
N ILE A 50 9.50 7.55 -12.73
CA ILE A 50 8.14 8.09 -12.87
C ILE A 50 7.46 8.32 -11.52
N VAL A 51 7.81 7.50 -10.51
CA VAL A 51 7.35 7.65 -9.12
C VAL A 51 8.46 7.30 -8.12
N VAL A 52 8.40 7.95 -6.96
CA VAL A 52 9.31 7.74 -5.83
C VAL A 52 8.51 7.23 -4.62
N LYS A 53 8.82 6.03 -4.13
CA LYS A 53 8.19 5.44 -2.94
C LYS A 53 8.70 6.08 -1.66
N THR A 54 7.78 6.42 -0.76
CA THR A 54 8.09 6.93 0.57
C THR A 54 6.96 6.60 1.55
N HIS A 55 7.32 6.46 2.84
CA HIS A 55 6.39 6.53 3.98
C HIS A 55 6.60 7.80 4.82
N LYS A 56 7.58 8.63 4.45
CA LYS A 56 8.02 9.79 5.22
C LYS A 56 7.36 11.06 4.71
N LEU A 57 6.63 11.72 5.59
CA LEU A 57 5.87 12.95 5.31
C LEU A 57 6.76 14.18 5.13
N LYS A 58 8.01 14.14 5.63
CA LYS A 58 9.01 15.20 5.40
C LYS A 58 9.30 15.50 3.92
N TYR A 59 8.90 14.61 3.01
CA TYR A 59 9.06 14.81 1.58
C TYR A 59 7.81 15.32 0.87
N CYS A 60 6.70 15.58 1.58
CA CYS A 60 5.47 16.05 0.93
C CYS A 60 5.67 17.33 0.11
N SER A 61 6.50 18.27 0.58
CA SER A 61 6.83 19.50 -0.15
C SER A 61 7.77 19.30 -1.34
N ARG A 62 8.33 18.10 -1.54
CA ARG A 62 9.31 17.81 -2.58
C ARG A 62 8.68 17.48 -3.94
N TRP A 63 7.43 17.00 -3.95
CA TRP A 63 6.77 16.53 -5.19
C TRP A 63 5.41 17.20 -5.38
N ASN A 64 5.07 17.48 -6.63
CA ASN A 64 3.83 18.17 -6.99
C ASN A 64 2.60 17.26 -7.02
N ARG A 65 2.80 15.94 -7.16
CA ARG A 65 1.73 14.95 -7.32
C ARG A 65 2.05 13.66 -6.56
N ALA A 66 1.03 12.97 -6.06
CA ALA A 66 1.18 11.72 -5.32
C ALA A 66 0.14 10.68 -5.70
N VAL A 67 0.59 9.43 -5.88
CA VAL A 67 -0.29 8.27 -5.75
C VAL A 67 -0.29 7.86 -4.28
N VAL A 68 -1.45 7.83 -3.64
CA VAL A 68 -1.63 7.45 -2.24
C VAL A 68 -2.37 6.11 -2.17
N VAL A 69 -1.73 5.11 -1.59
CA VAL A 69 -2.34 3.78 -1.40
C VAL A 69 -2.79 3.66 0.06
N ILE A 70 -4.08 3.46 0.27
CA ILE A 70 -4.67 3.18 1.58
C ILE A 70 -5.02 1.70 1.59
N ARG A 71 -4.75 1.01 2.70
CA ARG A 71 -5.15 -0.38 2.91
C ARG A 71 -5.85 -0.44 4.24
N ASN A 72 -6.78 -1.39 4.41
CA ASN A 72 -7.39 -1.66 5.70
C ASN A 72 -6.28 -1.75 6.79
N PRO A 73 -6.42 -1.00 7.90
CA PRO A 73 -5.35 -0.83 8.87
C PRO A 73 -4.92 -2.17 9.47
N LEU A 74 -5.85 -3.08 9.81
CA LEU A 74 -5.51 -4.41 10.34
C LEU A 74 -4.67 -5.22 9.36
N HIS A 75 -5.03 -5.23 8.08
CA HIS A 75 -4.25 -5.93 7.06
C HIS A 75 -2.86 -5.32 6.85
N SER A 76 -2.74 -3.99 6.86
CA SER A 76 -1.46 -3.29 6.70
C SER A 76 -0.54 -3.49 7.91
N ILE A 77 -1.08 -3.34 9.12
CA ILE A 77 -0.36 -3.47 10.40
C ILE A 77 0.08 -4.91 10.62
N ARG A 78 -0.77 -5.89 10.35
CA ARG A 78 -0.36 -7.31 10.33
C ARG A 78 0.81 -7.54 9.39
N GLY A 79 0.72 -7.01 8.17
CA GLY A 79 1.77 -7.17 7.17
C GLY A 79 3.11 -6.58 7.60
N GLU A 80 3.07 -5.43 8.26
CA GLU A 80 4.24 -4.73 8.76
C GLU A 80 4.80 -5.36 10.05
N TYR A 81 3.96 -5.81 10.97
CA TYR A 81 4.37 -6.57 12.16
C TYR A 81 5.19 -7.80 11.78
N GLN A 82 4.69 -8.58 10.81
CA GLN A 82 5.41 -9.74 10.28
C GLN A 82 6.76 -9.34 9.65
N ARG A 83 6.81 -8.23 8.90
CA ARG A 83 8.04 -7.73 8.27
C ARG A 83 9.05 -7.25 9.30
N LEU A 84 8.61 -6.57 10.36
CA LEU A 84 9.48 -6.04 11.41
C LEU A 84 10.13 -7.18 12.21
N ASN A 85 9.37 -8.21 12.54
CA ASN A 85 9.88 -9.35 13.31
C ASN A 85 10.75 -10.32 12.48
N THR A 86 10.50 -10.45 11.19
CA THR A 86 11.30 -11.36 10.32
C THR A 86 12.38 -10.66 9.49
N HIS A 87 12.38 -9.34 9.44
CA HIS A 87 13.16 -8.54 8.49
C HIS A 87 12.97 -8.95 7.01
N SER A 88 11.85 -9.61 6.69
CA SER A 88 11.55 -10.12 5.36
C SER A 88 10.26 -9.54 4.81
N HIS A 89 10.26 -9.15 3.53
CA HIS A 89 9.08 -8.62 2.84
C HIS A 89 7.95 -9.65 2.71
N THR A 90 8.30 -10.94 2.67
CA THR A 90 7.36 -12.05 2.50
C THR A 90 7.33 -13.02 3.69
N GLY A 91 8.28 -12.91 4.62
CA GLY A 91 8.36 -13.77 5.81
C GLY A 91 7.23 -13.53 6.82
N TYR A 92 6.96 -14.53 7.65
CA TYR A 92 6.03 -14.49 8.76
C TYR A 92 6.72 -14.99 10.02
N VAL A 93 6.35 -14.44 11.18
CA VAL A 93 6.81 -14.87 12.51
C VAL A 93 6.46 -16.34 12.68
N ASP A 94 7.40 -17.12 13.21
CA ASP A 94 7.13 -18.51 13.53
C ASP A 94 5.91 -18.60 14.46
N PRO A 95 4.90 -19.45 14.18
CA PRO A 95 3.77 -19.64 15.09
C PRO A 95 4.17 -19.90 16.54
N GLU A 96 5.32 -20.54 16.78
CA GLU A 96 5.85 -20.80 18.14
C GLU A 96 6.35 -19.53 18.83
N ASP A 97 6.80 -18.54 18.07
CA ASP A 97 7.31 -17.25 18.56
C ASP A 97 6.21 -16.17 18.65
N TRP A 98 4.94 -16.51 18.35
CA TRP A 98 3.86 -15.53 18.34
C TRP A 98 3.47 -15.07 19.74
N ASP A 99 3.83 -13.84 20.08
CA ASP A 99 3.40 -13.17 21.30
C ASP A 99 2.13 -12.33 21.06
N TRP A 100 1.02 -12.75 21.70
CA TRP A 100 -0.25 -12.05 21.64
C TRP A 100 -0.24 -10.70 22.35
N GLN A 101 0.47 -10.59 23.47
CA GLN A 101 0.54 -9.35 24.22
C GLN A 101 1.36 -8.31 23.45
N ASP A 102 2.49 -8.72 22.87
CA ASP A 102 3.27 -7.85 21.98
C ASP A 102 2.44 -7.43 20.77
N TRP A 103 1.72 -8.37 20.12
CA TRP A 103 0.81 -8.03 19.03
C TRP A 103 -0.21 -6.96 19.43
N TYR A 104 -0.88 -7.11 20.58
CA TYR A 104 -1.88 -6.14 21.02
C TYR A 104 -1.29 -4.75 21.25
N ASP A 105 -0.12 -4.67 21.88
CA ASP A 105 0.52 -3.39 22.23
C ASP A 105 1.16 -2.72 20.99
N VAL A 106 1.75 -3.51 20.09
CA VAL A 106 2.31 -3.01 18.83
C VAL A 106 1.20 -2.60 17.86
N SER A 107 0.16 -3.41 17.69
CA SER A 107 -0.94 -3.10 16.76
C SER A 107 -1.72 -1.84 17.18
N THR A 108 -1.92 -1.63 18.48
CA THR A 108 -2.54 -0.40 19.02
C THR A 108 -1.70 0.84 18.67
N ARG A 109 -0.39 0.82 18.95
CA ARG A 109 0.51 1.95 18.60
C ARG A 109 0.60 2.20 17.10
N MET A 110 0.65 1.12 16.31
CA MET A 110 0.69 1.23 14.85
C MET A 110 -0.64 1.72 14.27
N CYS A 111 -1.77 1.42 14.90
CA CYS A 111 -3.09 1.96 14.56
C CYS A 111 -3.11 3.48 14.72
N GLU A 112 -2.63 4.00 15.85
CA GLU A 112 -2.48 5.45 16.06
C GLU A 112 -1.54 6.10 15.01
N SER A 113 -0.41 5.44 14.72
CA SER A 113 0.53 5.92 13.70
C SER A 113 -0.06 5.90 12.29
N TRP A 114 -0.89 4.91 11.96
CA TRP A 114 -1.59 4.82 10.68
C TRP A 114 -2.54 6.01 10.52
N THR A 115 -3.35 6.29 11.56
CA THR A 115 -4.29 7.41 11.60
C THR A 115 -3.56 8.73 11.41
N ARG A 116 -2.51 8.96 12.21
CA ARG A 116 -1.70 10.18 12.16
C ARG A 116 -1.11 10.40 10.78
N MET A 117 -0.55 9.35 10.16
CA MET A 117 0.06 9.47 8.85
C MET A 117 -0.91 10.02 7.80
N PHE A 118 -2.11 9.47 7.70
CA PHE A 118 -3.07 9.90 6.70
C PHE A 118 -3.75 11.22 7.05
N GLN A 119 -3.94 11.54 8.33
CA GLN A 119 -4.37 12.88 8.76
C GLN A 119 -3.35 13.95 8.36
N GLU A 120 -2.04 13.68 8.50
CA GLU A 120 -1.01 14.61 8.04
C GLU A 120 -0.96 14.72 6.49
N VAL A 121 -1.28 13.64 5.76
CA VAL A 121 -1.37 13.70 4.28
C VAL A 121 -2.56 14.52 3.82
N PHE A 122 -3.76 14.21 4.33
CA PHE A 122 -5.03 14.73 3.81
C PHE A 122 -5.55 15.97 4.55
N GLY A 123 -4.94 16.31 5.69
CA GLY A 123 -5.38 17.36 6.58
C GLY A 123 -6.63 16.98 7.38
N SER A 124 -6.94 17.85 8.32
CA SER A 124 -8.21 17.92 9.03
C SER A 124 -8.95 19.22 8.64
N ASP A 125 -10.15 19.42 9.17
CA ASP A 125 -10.91 20.65 8.98
C ASP A 125 -10.17 21.90 9.51
N THR A 126 -9.24 21.71 10.46
CA THR A 126 -8.51 22.80 11.13
C THR A 126 -7.04 22.89 10.72
N THR A 127 -6.49 21.83 10.14
CA THR A 127 -5.06 21.75 9.80
C THR A 127 -4.88 21.29 8.36
N PRO A 128 -4.31 22.12 7.47
CA PRO A 128 -4.04 21.71 6.10
C PRO A 128 -3.13 20.46 6.05
N GLY A 129 -3.47 19.54 5.16
CA GLY A 129 -2.64 18.39 4.85
C GLY A 129 -1.42 18.76 4.05
N CYS A 130 -0.49 17.82 3.94
CA CYS A 130 0.71 17.99 3.15
C CYS A 130 0.46 17.95 1.62
N ALA A 131 -0.76 17.63 1.19
CA ALA A 131 -1.20 17.69 -0.20
C ALA A 131 -2.60 18.31 -0.33
N THR A 132 -2.81 19.11 -1.37
CA THR A 132 -4.16 19.56 -1.78
C THR A 132 -4.85 18.47 -2.61
N GLN A 133 -6.18 18.43 -2.63
CA GLN A 133 -6.95 17.39 -3.35
C GLN A 133 -6.57 17.25 -4.84
N SER A 134 -6.17 18.35 -5.49
CA SER A 134 -5.71 18.34 -6.89
C SER A 134 -4.38 17.58 -7.11
N ASN A 135 -3.64 17.30 -6.04
CA ASN A 135 -2.27 16.82 -6.10
C ASN A 135 -2.16 15.33 -5.75
N TYR A 136 -3.25 14.61 -5.52
CA TYR A 136 -3.17 13.18 -5.26
C TYR A 136 -4.28 12.33 -5.89
N LYS A 137 -3.91 11.09 -6.22
CA LYS A 137 -4.85 10.00 -6.55
C LYS A 137 -4.82 8.99 -5.40
N VAL A 138 -5.97 8.76 -4.77
CA VAL A 138 -6.13 7.73 -3.74
C VAL A 138 -6.54 6.42 -4.40
N PHE A 139 -5.91 5.32 -4.01
CA PHE A 139 -6.37 3.97 -4.29
C PHE A 139 -6.50 3.20 -2.98
N PHE A 140 -7.62 2.50 -2.81
CA PHE A 140 -7.75 1.49 -1.77
C PHE A 140 -7.17 0.18 -2.28
N TYR A 141 -6.26 -0.42 -1.52
CA TYR A 141 -5.58 -1.66 -1.88
C TYR A 141 -6.58 -2.78 -2.19
N GLU A 142 -7.67 -2.82 -1.45
CA GLU A 142 -8.77 -3.77 -1.58
C GLU A 142 -9.46 -3.66 -2.95
N ASP A 143 -9.50 -2.47 -3.55
CA ASP A 143 -10.12 -2.29 -4.88
C ASP A 143 -9.16 -2.55 -6.04
N LEU A 144 -7.85 -2.67 -5.77
CA LEU A 144 -6.85 -2.98 -6.80
C LEU A 144 -7.00 -4.41 -7.32
N LYS A 145 -7.78 -5.24 -6.62
CA LYS A 145 -8.14 -6.59 -7.01
C LYS A 145 -9.64 -6.69 -7.24
N THR A 146 -10.02 -7.62 -8.12
CA THR A 146 -11.40 -8.05 -8.28
C THR A 146 -11.84 -8.89 -7.09
N ALA A 147 -13.14 -9.18 -6.98
CA ALA A 147 -13.65 -10.13 -5.99
C ALA A 147 -13.03 -11.54 -6.13
N ALA A 148 -12.72 -11.95 -7.37
CA ALA A 148 -11.97 -13.19 -7.66
C ALA A 148 -10.46 -13.10 -7.32
N GLY A 149 -9.96 -11.95 -6.84
CA GLY A 149 -8.58 -11.74 -6.44
C GLY A 149 -7.60 -11.46 -7.58
N SER A 150 -8.07 -11.38 -8.82
CA SER A 150 -7.28 -10.96 -9.98
C SER A 150 -7.04 -9.44 -9.98
N LEU A 151 -6.06 -8.94 -10.72
CA LEU A 151 -5.80 -7.52 -10.86
C LEU A 151 -7.01 -6.79 -11.50
N ASN A 152 -7.47 -5.71 -10.88
CA ASN A 152 -8.59 -4.92 -11.38
C ASN A 152 -8.15 -4.09 -12.61
N PRO A 153 -8.74 -4.28 -13.81
CA PRO A 153 -8.33 -3.54 -15.01
C PRO A 153 -8.55 -2.02 -14.89
N TYR A 154 -9.59 -1.56 -14.16
CA TYR A 154 -9.83 -0.13 -13.94
C TYR A 154 -8.69 0.56 -13.20
N PHE A 155 -7.91 -0.19 -12.41
CA PHE A 155 -6.71 0.35 -11.78
C PHE A 155 -5.65 0.73 -12.83
N LEU A 156 -5.50 -0.05 -13.89
CA LEU A 156 -4.53 0.20 -14.95
C LEU A 156 -4.90 1.44 -15.76
N ASP A 157 -6.18 1.57 -16.10
CA ASP A 157 -6.70 2.76 -16.79
C ASP A 157 -6.48 4.03 -15.97
N GLU A 158 -6.79 3.98 -14.68
CA GLU A 158 -6.62 5.12 -13.78
C GLU A 158 -5.15 5.49 -13.55
N LEU A 159 -4.23 4.52 -13.54
CA LEU A 159 -2.80 4.80 -13.49
C LEU A 159 -2.32 5.50 -14.77
N LEU A 160 -2.68 4.99 -15.94
CA LEU A 160 -2.27 5.56 -17.22
C LEU A 160 -2.85 6.98 -17.41
N ALA A 161 -4.12 7.17 -17.06
CA ALA A 161 -4.77 8.48 -17.05
C ALA A 161 -4.08 9.44 -16.06
N TRP A 162 -3.76 8.98 -14.84
CA TRP A 162 -3.07 9.79 -13.84
C TRP A 162 -1.69 10.26 -14.33
N PHE A 163 -0.93 9.37 -14.98
CA PHE A 163 0.38 9.68 -15.53
C PHE A 163 0.34 10.40 -16.88
N GLY A 164 -0.81 10.46 -17.55
CA GLY A 164 -0.94 11.03 -18.90
C GLY A 164 -0.19 10.21 -19.95
N ILE A 165 -0.14 8.88 -19.77
CA ILE A 165 0.56 7.96 -20.67
C ILE A 165 -0.47 7.19 -21.50
N GLN A 166 -0.27 7.15 -22.81
CA GLN A 166 -1.00 6.25 -23.70
C GLN A 166 -0.13 5.02 -24.01
N LYS A 167 -0.74 3.83 -23.95
CA LYS A 167 -0.08 2.56 -24.28
C LYS A 167 -1.01 1.68 -25.15
N PRO A 168 -0.44 0.86 -26.05
CA PRO A 168 -1.20 -0.18 -26.74
C PRO A 168 -1.67 -1.28 -25.78
N ASP A 169 -2.73 -2.00 -26.15
CA ASP A 169 -3.33 -3.11 -25.38
C ASP A 169 -2.31 -4.17 -24.92
N SER A 170 -1.26 -4.41 -25.71
CA SER A 170 -0.17 -5.33 -25.34
C SER A 170 0.49 -5.04 -23.98
N PHE A 171 0.53 -3.77 -23.53
CA PHE A 171 1.05 -3.41 -22.20
C PHE A 171 0.05 -3.74 -21.09
N TYR A 172 -1.26 -3.61 -21.36
CA TYR A 172 -2.31 -4.05 -20.46
C TYR A 172 -2.24 -5.57 -20.30
N ASP A 173 -2.15 -6.31 -21.40
CA ASP A 173 -2.02 -7.77 -21.38
C ASP A 173 -0.77 -8.21 -20.61
N CYS A 174 0.35 -7.52 -20.81
CA CYS A 174 1.59 -7.75 -20.07
C CYS A 174 1.39 -7.52 -18.56
N ALA A 175 0.81 -6.39 -18.17
CA ALA A 175 0.54 -6.07 -16.78
C ALA A 175 -0.40 -7.08 -16.14
N LEU A 176 -1.48 -7.48 -16.83
CA LEU A 176 -2.41 -8.50 -16.36
C LEU A 176 -1.76 -9.87 -16.25
N LYS A 177 -0.91 -10.27 -17.20
CA LYS A 177 -0.22 -11.56 -17.20
C LYS A 177 0.84 -11.66 -16.11
N PHE A 178 1.61 -10.60 -15.88
CA PHE A 178 2.75 -10.59 -14.96
C PHE A 178 2.47 -9.84 -13.65
N ASN A 179 1.20 -9.69 -13.24
CA ASN A 179 0.80 -8.86 -12.10
C ASN A 179 1.26 -9.36 -10.73
N LYS A 180 1.52 -10.66 -10.53
CA LYS A 180 1.68 -11.22 -9.18
C LYS A 180 3.00 -10.79 -8.53
N GLY A 181 4.09 -10.80 -9.29
CA GLY A 181 5.45 -10.69 -8.76
C GLY A 181 5.73 -11.69 -7.61
N HIS A 182 6.74 -11.41 -6.80
CA HIS A 182 7.12 -12.23 -5.63
C HIS A 182 6.89 -11.47 -4.30
N TYR A 183 5.73 -10.84 -4.16
CA TYR A 183 5.47 -9.88 -3.05
C TYR A 183 4.29 -10.24 -2.16
N ALA A 184 3.52 -11.27 -2.55
CA ALA A 184 2.43 -11.76 -1.73
C ALA A 184 2.99 -12.64 -0.60
N ARG A 185 2.45 -12.45 0.61
CA ARG A 185 2.67 -13.35 1.73
C ARG A 185 1.54 -14.37 1.75
N GLU A 186 1.88 -15.64 1.71
CA GLU A 186 0.96 -16.74 1.94
C GLU A 186 1.09 -17.16 3.41
N LEU A 187 0.10 -16.80 4.22
CA LEU A 187 0.04 -17.19 5.62
C LEU A 187 -0.61 -18.58 5.73
N PRO A 188 -0.01 -19.53 6.46
CA PRO A 188 -0.66 -20.80 6.78
C PRO A 188 -2.01 -20.55 7.49
N PRO A 189 -3.08 -21.29 7.15
CA PRO A 189 -4.41 -21.07 7.74
C PRO A 189 -4.46 -21.20 9.26
N ASP A 190 -3.58 -22.02 9.83
CA ASP A 190 -3.46 -22.30 11.26
C ASP A 190 -2.62 -21.26 12.02
N HIS A 191 -1.82 -20.46 11.31
CA HIS A 191 -0.96 -19.42 11.89
C HIS A 191 -1.79 -18.40 12.72
N PRO A 192 -1.32 -17.97 13.91
CA PRO A 192 -1.99 -16.95 14.73
C PRO A 192 -2.44 -15.68 13.97
N ALA A 193 -1.55 -15.10 13.14
CA ALA A 193 -1.85 -13.96 12.28
C ALA A 193 -3.02 -14.14 11.28
N ALA A 194 -3.39 -15.39 10.94
CA ALA A 194 -4.56 -15.67 10.10
C ALA A 194 -5.88 -15.44 10.86
N ARG A 195 -5.86 -15.55 12.20
CA ARG A 195 -7.04 -15.43 13.07
C ARG A 195 -7.38 -13.99 13.47
N LEU A 196 -6.46 -13.05 13.23
CA LEU A 196 -6.58 -11.66 13.65
C LEU A 196 -7.85 -10.94 13.15
N LEU A 197 -8.37 -11.34 11.99
CA LEU A 197 -9.61 -10.77 11.44
C LEU A 197 -10.84 -11.08 12.30
N ASN A 198 -10.77 -12.15 13.10
CA ASN A 198 -11.84 -12.61 13.98
C ASN A 198 -11.47 -12.48 15.46
N ASP A 199 -10.32 -11.87 15.78
CA ASP A 199 -9.85 -11.71 17.15
C ASP A 199 -10.50 -10.48 17.79
N THR A 200 -11.42 -10.71 18.74
CA THR A 200 -12.23 -9.66 19.37
C THR A 200 -11.38 -8.59 20.06
N GLU A 201 -10.27 -8.98 20.70
CA GLU A 201 -9.43 -8.03 21.44
C GLU A 201 -8.63 -7.12 20.49
N THR A 202 -8.11 -7.67 19.39
CA THR A 202 -7.47 -6.90 18.31
C THR A 202 -8.45 -5.89 17.75
N LEU A 203 -9.65 -6.33 17.37
CA LEU A 203 -10.67 -5.46 16.79
C LEU A 203 -11.12 -4.36 17.77
N ARG A 204 -11.30 -4.70 19.05
CA ARG A 204 -11.64 -3.73 20.10
C ARG A 204 -10.54 -2.70 20.27
N ARG A 205 -9.28 -3.10 20.49
CA ARG A 205 -8.15 -2.19 20.70
C ARG A 205 -7.88 -1.29 19.50
N MET A 206 -7.95 -1.83 18.29
CA MET A 206 -7.78 -1.03 17.07
C MET A 206 -8.98 -0.10 16.81
N GLY A 207 -10.18 -0.50 17.23
CA GLY A 207 -11.36 0.35 17.25
C GLY A 207 -11.16 1.53 18.20
N ASP A 208 -10.74 1.25 19.43
CA ASP A 208 -10.48 2.26 20.48
C ASP A 208 -9.34 3.22 20.08
N ALA A 209 -8.30 2.73 19.42
CA ALA A 209 -7.21 3.54 18.85
C ALA A 209 -7.59 4.32 17.57
N GLY A 210 -8.80 4.11 17.05
CA GLY A 210 -9.44 4.99 16.06
C GLY A 210 -9.06 4.79 14.59
N CYS A 211 -8.10 3.92 14.24
CA CYS A 211 -7.75 3.71 12.83
C CYS A 211 -8.85 3.01 12.04
N MET A 212 -9.64 2.12 12.67
CA MET A 212 -10.77 1.47 12.01
C MET A 212 -11.84 2.49 11.60
N GLY A 213 -12.24 3.36 12.52
CA GLY A 213 -13.19 4.44 12.21
C GLY A 213 -12.64 5.45 11.19
N THR A 214 -11.35 5.78 11.29
CA THR A 214 -10.69 6.65 10.31
C THR A 214 -10.70 6.04 8.92
N TYR A 215 -10.43 4.73 8.79
CA TYR A 215 -10.48 4.02 7.52
C TYR A 215 -11.87 4.06 6.89
N GLU A 216 -12.93 3.80 7.66
CA GLU A 216 -14.32 3.93 7.19
C GLU A 216 -14.63 5.35 6.71
N SER A 217 -14.17 6.38 7.42
CA SER A 217 -14.35 7.77 6.99
C SER A 217 -13.67 8.05 5.64
N TYR A 218 -12.52 7.44 5.37
CA TYR A 218 -11.84 7.59 4.08
C TYR A 218 -12.53 6.83 2.95
N LEU A 219 -13.10 5.65 3.23
CA LEU A 219 -13.91 4.93 2.24
C LEU A 219 -15.11 5.74 1.77
N GLN A 220 -15.65 6.62 2.62
CA GLN A 220 -16.74 7.54 2.28
C GLN A 220 -16.23 8.84 1.62
N ARG A 221 -15.05 9.32 2.03
CA ARG A 221 -14.46 10.59 1.53
C ARG A 221 -13.90 10.48 0.12
N PHE A 222 -13.33 9.33 -0.26
CA PHE A 222 -12.59 9.17 -1.51
C PHE A 222 -13.29 8.22 -2.49
N PRO A 223 -13.20 8.49 -3.80
CA PRO A 223 -13.80 7.62 -4.81
C PRO A 223 -13.17 6.22 -4.76
N ARG A 224 -14.03 5.20 -4.88
CA ARG A 224 -13.65 3.79 -4.98
C ARG A 224 -13.42 3.43 -6.45
N LEU A 225 -12.52 2.48 -6.71
CA LEU A 225 -12.39 1.93 -8.06
C LEU A 225 -13.62 1.07 -8.38
N PRO A 226 -14.18 1.18 -9.60
CA PRO A 226 -15.24 0.27 -10.05
C PRO A 226 -14.76 -1.19 -10.01
N GLN A 227 -15.72 -2.10 -9.84
CA GLN A 227 -15.48 -3.53 -9.96
C GLN A 227 -16.03 -4.01 -11.32
N PRO A 228 -15.27 -4.80 -12.09
CA PRO A 228 -15.78 -5.37 -13.33
C PRO A 228 -16.97 -6.28 -13.03
N LEU A 229 -17.97 -6.27 -13.91
CA LEU A 229 -19.06 -7.24 -13.85
C LEU A 229 -18.45 -8.63 -14.04
N GLU A 230 -18.65 -9.51 -13.06
CA GLU A 230 -18.28 -10.91 -13.23
C GLU A 230 -19.13 -11.48 -14.37
N SER A 231 -18.49 -12.02 -15.40
CA SER A 231 -19.18 -12.80 -16.42
C SER A 231 -19.75 -14.05 -15.74
N ILE A 232 -21.08 -14.09 -15.61
CA ILE A 232 -21.85 -15.26 -15.15
C ILE A 232 -21.58 -16.45 -16.08
#